data_AF-A0A7R8XLJ2-F1
#
_entry.id   AF-A0A7R8XLJ2-F1
#
_cell.length_a   1.000
_cell.length_b   1.000
_cell.length_c   1.000
_cell.angle_alpha   90.00
_cell.angle_beta   90.00
_cell.angle_gamma   90.00
#
_symmetry.space_group_name_H-M   'P 1'
#
loop_
_entity.id
_entity.type
_entity.pdbx_description
1 polymer ?
#
loop_
_entity_poly.entity_id
_entity_poly.type
_entity_poly.pdbx_seq_one_letter_code
_entity_poly.pdbx_strand_id
1 'polypeptide(L)'
;MTSEEIKLSRVNGDINKMSAKELSNKLEALHLDTTGRKEVLKRRLKTYHRLRRGDVGPHLHLPVYFDNLIVIDFEATCDTVPQPQQEIIEFPAVLIDCHTLSIQDVFHAFCKPIIQPKLSSYCCELTGVLQSDTDSAQTFSSVLADFDEWRKRHSLGYGKKFAIVTDGSCDISKFLLQQCLTTLPLMLETVGLELEGRLHCGKDDALNIASLTLRLMKDGAYIYNNERLEVIWDKEKKKVMSKQVIPMSWKEFSDSRPRVRVHLPIISINAPEEDKQDHL
;
A
#
# COMPACT_ATOMS: atom_id res chain seq x y z
N MET A 1 -21.55 -31.20 11.31
CA MET A 1 -20.32 -31.26 10.49
C MET A 1 -20.47 -32.36 9.46
N THR A 2 -20.13 -32.10 8.21
CA THR A 2 -20.16 -33.11 7.14
C THR A 2 -19.04 -34.15 7.37
N SER A 3 -19.21 -35.38 6.84
CA SER A 3 -18.18 -36.45 6.88
C SER A 3 -16.81 -35.95 6.37
N GLU A 4 -16.84 -35.02 5.43
CA GLU A 4 -15.67 -34.38 4.88
C GLU A 4 -15.04 -33.38 5.87
N GLU A 5 -15.77 -32.47 6.49
CA GLU A 5 -15.21 -31.55 7.51
C GLU A 5 -14.45 -32.29 8.62
N ILE A 6 -14.94 -33.46 9.02
CA ILE A 6 -14.29 -34.34 10.00
C ILE A 6 -12.96 -34.88 9.46
N LYS A 7 -12.89 -35.25 8.17
CA LYS A 7 -11.67 -35.75 7.51
C LYS A 7 -10.56 -34.68 7.42
N LEU A 8 -10.90 -33.42 7.10
CA LEU A 8 -9.91 -32.34 7.03
C LEU A 8 -9.45 -31.89 8.42
N SER A 9 -10.34 -31.86 9.40
CA SER A 9 -9.98 -31.59 10.78
C SER A 9 -8.96 -32.60 11.30
N ARG A 10 -9.15 -33.89 11.00
CA ARG A 10 -8.18 -34.97 11.31
C ARG A 10 -6.85 -34.75 10.61
N VAL A 11 -6.85 -34.53 9.29
CA VAL A 11 -5.62 -34.26 8.50
C VAL A 11 -4.86 -33.05 9.05
N ASN A 12 -5.55 -31.95 9.38
CA ASN A 12 -4.93 -30.77 9.97
C ASN A 12 -4.35 -31.07 11.37
N GLY A 13 -5.05 -31.88 12.17
CA GLY A 13 -4.60 -32.35 13.47
C GLY A 13 -3.33 -33.19 13.39
N ASP A 14 -3.23 -34.06 12.39
CA ASP A 14 -2.04 -34.89 12.16
C ASP A 14 -0.86 -34.03 11.68
N ILE A 15 -1.08 -33.10 10.74
CA ILE A 15 -0.05 -32.18 10.25
C ILE A 15 0.51 -31.32 11.40
N ASN A 16 -0.31 -30.93 12.37
CA ASN A 16 0.14 -30.15 13.52
C ASN A 16 1.18 -30.88 14.39
N LYS A 17 1.10 -32.21 14.46
CA LYS A 17 1.97 -33.07 15.27
C LYS A 17 3.29 -33.42 14.59
N MET A 18 3.38 -33.29 13.27
CA MET A 18 4.57 -33.68 12.50
C MET A 18 5.80 -32.82 12.85
N SER A 19 6.96 -33.46 12.85
CA SER A 19 8.28 -32.83 12.87
C SER A 19 8.58 -32.15 11.53
N ALA A 20 9.61 -31.27 11.50
CA ALA A 20 10.02 -30.62 10.26
C ALA A 20 10.43 -31.63 9.18
N LYS A 21 11.15 -32.70 9.57
CA LYS A 21 11.59 -33.75 8.65
C LYS A 21 10.41 -34.52 8.05
N GLU A 22 9.42 -34.88 8.85
CA GLU A 22 8.20 -35.56 8.35
C GLU A 22 7.39 -34.68 7.40
N LEU A 23 7.32 -33.37 7.67
CA LEU A 23 6.66 -32.41 6.79
C LEU A 23 7.40 -32.28 5.46
N SER A 24 8.73 -32.12 5.47
CA SER A 24 9.54 -32.06 4.26
C SER A 24 9.39 -33.34 3.42
N ASN A 25 9.48 -34.52 4.03
CA ASN A 25 9.30 -35.79 3.33
C ASN A 25 7.92 -35.90 2.67
N LYS A 26 6.86 -35.44 3.36
CA LYS A 26 5.50 -35.43 2.79
C LYS A 26 5.34 -34.42 1.66
N LEU A 27 5.97 -33.26 1.75
CA LEU A 27 5.97 -32.27 0.67
C LEU A 27 6.74 -32.78 -0.55
N GLU A 28 7.90 -33.40 -0.33
CA GLU A 28 8.73 -34.01 -1.38
C GLU A 28 7.97 -35.12 -2.12
N ALA A 29 7.31 -36.02 -1.39
CA ALA A 29 6.46 -37.06 -1.97
C ALA A 29 5.27 -36.52 -2.78
N LEU A 30 4.91 -35.24 -2.58
CA LEU A 30 3.86 -34.54 -3.33
C LEU A 30 4.44 -33.61 -4.42
N HIS A 31 5.75 -33.66 -4.67
CA HIS A 31 6.49 -32.77 -5.57
C HIS A 31 6.29 -31.29 -5.26
N LEU A 32 6.18 -30.95 -3.97
CA LEU A 32 6.07 -29.59 -3.47
C LEU A 32 7.41 -29.13 -2.88
N ASP A 33 7.63 -27.82 -2.91
CA ASP A 33 8.79 -27.19 -2.28
C ASP A 33 8.90 -27.58 -0.79
N THR A 34 10.11 -27.97 -0.38
CA THR A 34 10.45 -28.45 0.97
C THR A 34 11.22 -27.41 1.79
N THR A 35 11.49 -26.23 1.22
CA THR A 35 12.21 -25.14 1.89
C THR A 35 11.32 -24.37 2.86
N GLY A 36 11.95 -23.74 3.87
CA GLY A 36 11.30 -22.90 4.87
C GLY A 36 11.25 -23.51 6.28
N ARG A 37 10.79 -22.71 7.25
CA ARG A 37 10.64 -23.14 8.66
C ARG A 37 9.47 -24.11 8.80
N LYS A 38 9.46 -24.92 9.88
CA LYS A 38 8.42 -25.91 10.20
C LYS A 38 6.99 -25.40 9.97
N GLU A 39 6.67 -24.19 10.41
CA GLU A 39 5.32 -23.61 10.28
C GLU A 39 4.94 -23.30 8.81
N VAL A 40 5.91 -22.94 7.97
CA VAL A 40 5.71 -22.77 6.52
C VAL A 40 5.38 -24.11 5.87
N LEU A 41 6.14 -25.16 6.21
CA LEU A 41 5.92 -26.51 5.71
C LEU A 41 4.53 -27.04 6.12
N LYS A 42 4.13 -26.83 7.38
CA LYS A 42 2.78 -27.14 7.86
C LYS A 42 1.72 -26.41 7.05
N ARG A 43 1.87 -25.08 6.86
CA ARG A 43 0.89 -24.26 6.13
C ARG A 43 0.78 -24.69 4.67
N ARG A 44 1.91 -25.00 4.01
CA ARG A 44 1.95 -25.51 2.63
C ARG A 44 1.19 -26.83 2.51
N LEU A 45 1.48 -27.80 3.38
CA LEU A 45 0.81 -29.11 3.35
C LEU A 45 -0.69 -29.02 3.66
N LYS A 46 -1.09 -28.19 4.63
CA LYS A 46 -2.52 -27.91 4.90
C LYS A 46 -3.21 -27.26 3.71
N THR A 47 -2.55 -26.30 3.06
CA THR A 47 -3.10 -25.61 1.90
C THR A 47 -3.32 -26.56 0.74
N TYR A 48 -2.36 -27.46 0.47
CA TYR A 48 -2.49 -28.51 -0.52
C TYR A 48 -3.74 -29.38 -0.29
N HIS A 49 -3.91 -29.91 0.92
CA HIS A 49 -5.08 -30.73 1.25
C HIS A 49 -6.40 -29.95 1.23
N ARG A 50 -6.38 -28.65 1.55
CA ARG A 50 -7.54 -27.76 1.46
C ARG A 50 -7.95 -27.52 0.00
N LEU A 51 -6.99 -27.28 -0.89
CA LEU A 51 -7.25 -26.96 -2.30
C LEU A 51 -7.74 -28.18 -3.09
N ARG A 52 -7.32 -29.40 -2.74
CA ARG A 52 -7.86 -30.64 -3.34
C ARG A 52 -9.31 -30.98 -2.95
N ARG A 53 -9.99 -30.16 -2.15
CA ARG A 53 -11.40 -30.36 -1.77
C ARG A 53 -12.41 -29.64 -2.67
N GLY A 54 -11.96 -28.73 -3.53
CA GLY A 54 -12.82 -27.97 -4.44
C GLY A 54 -12.42 -28.21 -5.90
N ASP A 55 -13.37 -28.01 -6.82
CA ASP A 55 -13.30 -28.11 -8.29
C ASP A 55 -12.15 -27.33 -8.95
N VAL A 56 -10.91 -27.68 -8.63
CA VAL A 56 -9.73 -27.11 -9.24
C VAL A 56 -8.90 -28.28 -9.74
N GLY A 57 -8.79 -28.38 -11.07
CA GLY A 57 -8.10 -29.45 -11.78
C GLY A 57 -6.61 -29.57 -11.40
N PRO A 58 -5.83 -30.39 -12.13
CA PRO A 58 -4.43 -30.69 -11.80
C PRO A 58 -3.51 -29.46 -11.74
N HIS A 59 -3.95 -28.30 -12.23
CA HIS A 59 -3.33 -27.00 -12.01
C HIS A 59 -4.04 -26.27 -10.88
N LEU A 60 -3.27 -25.86 -9.88
CA LEU A 60 -3.71 -25.08 -8.71
C LEU A 60 -4.20 -23.68 -9.17
N HIS A 61 -5.35 -23.57 -9.84
CA HIS A 61 -5.98 -22.30 -10.15
C HIS A 61 -6.48 -21.68 -8.84
N LEU A 62 -5.58 -21.02 -8.13
CA LEU A 62 -5.94 -20.09 -7.08
C LEU A 62 -6.90 -19.05 -7.71
N PRO A 63 -7.97 -18.62 -7.02
CA PRO A 63 -8.77 -17.51 -7.51
C PRO A 63 -7.88 -16.26 -7.61
N VAL A 64 -7.45 -15.95 -8.84
CA VAL A 64 -6.61 -14.80 -9.15
C VAL A 64 -7.52 -13.56 -9.09
N TYR A 65 -7.50 -12.87 -7.96
CA TYR A 65 -8.34 -11.67 -7.76
C TYR A 65 -7.80 -10.47 -8.56
N PHE A 66 -6.49 -10.42 -8.77
CA PHE A 66 -5.79 -9.42 -9.57
C PHE A 66 -4.96 -10.14 -10.63
N ASP A 67 -5.05 -9.72 -11.89
CA ASP A 67 -4.24 -10.24 -12.98
C ASP A 67 -2.75 -9.99 -12.75
N ASN A 68 -2.42 -8.84 -12.15
CA ASN A 68 -1.06 -8.41 -11.91
C ASN A 68 -0.86 -7.79 -10.52
N LEU A 69 0.38 -7.84 -10.04
CA LEU A 69 0.82 -7.08 -8.87
C LEU A 69 1.99 -6.19 -9.26
N ILE A 70 2.07 -5.00 -8.66
CA ILE A 70 3.24 -4.14 -8.76
C ILE A 70 3.84 -4.02 -7.36
N VAL A 71 5.04 -4.54 -7.16
CA VAL A 71 5.77 -4.39 -5.90
C VAL A 71 6.54 -3.08 -5.94
N ILE A 72 6.37 -2.22 -4.94
CA ILE A 72 7.04 -0.92 -4.81
C ILE A 72 7.68 -0.85 -3.42
N ASP A 73 8.89 -0.29 -3.37
CA ASP A 73 9.65 -0.06 -2.14
C ASP A 73 10.46 1.22 -2.34
N PHE A 74 10.00 2.36 -1.81
CA PHE A 74 10.64 3.65 -2.04
C PHE A 74 11.82 3.84 -1.11
N GLU A 75 12.92 4.36 -1.65
CA GLU A 75 13.93 5.01 -0.83
C GLU A 75 13.63 6.51 -0.73
N ALA A 76 13.87 7.07 0.45
CA ALA A 76 13.61 8.47 0.73
C ALA A 76 14.77 9.13 1.48
N THR A 77 14.88 10.45 1.37
CA THR A 77 15.86 11.22 2.15
C THR A 77 15.73 10.94 3.64
N CYS A 78 16.85 10.76 4.33
CA CYS A 78 16.89 10.50 5.76
C CYS A 78 18.19 11.01 6.40
N ASP A 79 18.23 11.03 7.72
CA ASP A 79 19.43 11.34 8.49
C ASP A 79 19.33 10.69 9.88
N THR A 80 20.43 10.73 10.62
CA THR A 80 20.55 10.37 12.04
C THR A 80 19.60 11.16 12.95
N VAL A 81 19.18 12.35 12.52
CA VAL A 81 18.15 13.15 13.19
C VAL A 81 16.84 13.11 12.39
N PRO A 82 15.67 13.11 13.07
CA PRO A 82 14.39 13.14 12.39
C PRO A 82 14.29 14.31 11.41
N GLN A 83 14.07 14.00 10.14
CA GLN A 83 13.85 15.01 9.12
C GLN A 83 12.39 15.49 9.17
N PRO A 84 12.13 16.81 9.05
CA PRO A 84 10.77 17.35 9.04
C PRO A 84 9.97 16.85 7.83
N GLN A 85 10.67 16.55 6.72
CA GLN A 85 10.08 16.05 5.49
C GLN A 85 11.07 15.12 4.79
N GLN A 86 10.58 13.96 4.37
CA GLN A 86 11.34 13.02 3.55
C GLN A 86 10.86 13.12 2.11
N GLU A 87 11.79 13.06 1.16
CA GLU A 87 11.51 13.08 -0.27
C GLU A 87 11.93 11.76 -0.90
N ILE A 88 11.12 11.21 -1.80
CA ILE A 88 11.46 9.99 -2.53
C ILE A 88 12.69 10.28 -3.40
N ILE A 89 13.70 9.42 -3.31
CA ILE A 89 14.96 9.49 -4.06
C ILE A 89 15.19 8.27 -4.97
N GLU A 90 14.44 7.18 -4.76
CA GLU A 90 14.44 6.01 -5.64
C GLU A 90 13.01 5.45 -5.77
N PHE A 91 12.62 5.11 -7.00
CA PHE A 91 11.31 4.58 -7.36
C PHE A 91 11.48 3.26 -8.14
N PRO A 92 11.67 2.13 -7.44
CA PRO A 92 11.58 0.81 -8.06
C PRO A 92 10.12 0.34 -8.13
N ALA A 93 9.77 -0.36 -9.21
CA ALA A 93 8.51 -1.08 -9.31
C ALA A 93 8.66 -2.38 -10.10
N VAL A 94 8.22 -3.51 -9.51
CA VAL A 94 8.35 -4.84 -10.12
C VAL A 94 6.97 -5.39 -10.49
N LEU A 95 6.76 -5.68 -11.77
CA LEU A 95 5.51 -6.26 -12.28
C LEU A 95 5.54 -7.78 -12.15
N ILE A 96 4.51 -8.33 -11.51
CA ILE A 96 4.26 -9.76 -11.39
C ILE A 96 2.98 -10.11 -12.16
N ASP A 97 3.02 -11.20 -12.92
CA ASP A 97 1.83 -11.82 -13.49
C ASP A 97 1.34 -12.95 -12.59
N CYS A 98 0.09 -12.85 -12.14
CA CYS A 98 -0.49 -13.79 -11.19
C CYS A 98 -0.94 -15.11 -11.84
N HIS A 99 -1.07 -15.14 -13.18
CA HIS A 99 -1.44 -16.34 -13.94
C HIS A 99 -0.21 -17.21 -14.19
N THR A 100 0.93 -16.60 -14.55
CA THR A 100 2.19 -17.30 -14.79
C THR A 100 3.08 -17.42 -13.55
N LEU A 101 2.77 -16.67 -12.48
CA LEU A 101 3.56 -16.58 -11.25
C LEU A 101 5.02 -16.18 -11.51
N SER A 102 5.23 -15.23 -12.42
CA SER A 102 6.55 -14.76 -12.82
C SER A 102 6.65 -13.24 -12.79
N ILE A 103 7.87 -12.75 -12.56
CA ILE A 103 8.21 -11.35 -12.79
C ILE A 103 8.19 -11.11 -14.31
N GLN A 104 7.44 -10.09 -14.74
CA GLN A 104 7.28 -9.75 -16.15
C GLN A 104 8.18 -8.58 -16.57
N ASP A 105 8.31 -7.58 -15.71
CA ASP A 105 9.03 -6.36 -16.04
C ASP A 105 9.43 -5.60 -14.77
N VAL A 106 10.38 -4.67 -14.91
CA VAL A 106 10.88 -3.82 -13.83
C VAL A 106 10.97 -2.38 -14.32
N PHE A 107 10.36 -1.47 -13.58
CA PHE A 107 10.60 -0.04 -13.67
C PHE A 107 11.56 0.37 -12.56
N HIS A 108 12.51 1.25 -12.88
CA HIS A 108 13.45 1.79 -11.92
C HIS A 108 13.83 3.20 -12.34
N ALA A 109 13.80 4.12 -11.39
CA ALA A 109 14.24 5.49 -11.59
C ALA A 109 14.71 6.09 -10.27
N PHE A 110 15.72 6.95 -10.33
CA PHE A 110 16.04 7.86 -9.24
C PHE A 110 15.19 9.12 -9.33
N CYS A 111 14.94 9.75 -8.20
CA CYS A 111 14.18 10.99 -8.06
C CYS A 111 15.08 12.08 -7.50
N LYS A 112 15.04 13.26 -8.11
CA LYS A 112 15.74 14.45 -7.63
C LYS A 112 14.93 15.13 -6.51
N PRO A 113 15.44 15.16 -5.26
CA PRO A 113 14.78 15.90 -4.19
C PRO A 113 14.92 17.41 -4.41
N ILE A 114 13.87 18.16 -4.06
CA ILE A 114 13.76 19.61 -4.27
C ILE A 114 14.00 20.37 -2.96
N ILE A 115 13.50 19.86 -1.84
CA ILE A 115 13.64 20.51 -0.52
C ILE A 115 15.01 20.26 0.06
N GLN A 116 15.50 19.02 -0.01
CA GLN A 116 16.82 18.61 0.45
C GLN A 116 17.63 18.01 -0.70
N PRO A 117 18.10 18.82 -1.67
CA PRO A 117 18.85 18.32 -2.83
C PRO A 117 20.16 17.63 -2.48
N LYS A 118 20.73 17.90 -1.31
CA LYS A 118 21.96 17.27 -0.81
C LYS A 118 21.63 16.17 0.19
N LEU A 119 21.96 14.94 -0.21
CA LEU A 119 21.79 13.75 0.61
C LEU A 119 22.79 13.79 1.77
N SER A 120 22.34 13.37 2.96
CA SER A 120 23.23 13.15 4.10
C SER A 120 24.13 11.94 3.84
N SER A 121 25.31 11.88 4.45
CA SER A 121 26.17 10.68 4.37
C SER A 121 25.44 9.44 4.90
N TYR A 122 24.65 9.60 5.97
CA TYR A 122 23.84 8.53 6.53
C TYR A 122 22.84 7.97 5.51
N CYS A 123 22.15 8.84 4.76
CA CYS A 123 21.22 8.44 3.72
C CYS A 123 21.92 7.61 2.64
N CYS A 124 23.03 8.12 2.10
CA CYS A 124 23.81 7.42 1.08
C CYS A 124 24.32 6.05 1.58
N GLU A 125 24.77 5.96 2.83
CA GLU A 125 25.26 4.70 3.42
C GLU A 125 24.13 3.69 3.66
N LEU A 126 22.95 4.16 4.06
CA LEU A 126 21.81 3.32 4.36
C LEU A 126 21.15 2.76 3.09
N THR A 127 20.93 3.61 2.09
CA THR A 127 20.16 3.28 0.88
C THR A 127 21.07 2.82 -0.27
N GLY A 128 22.34 3.23 -0.27
CA GLY A 128 23.27 3.02 -1.38
C GLY A 128 23.11 4.04 -2.53
N VAL A 129 22.14 4.95 -2.45
CA VAL A 129 21.91 5.99 -3.46
C VAL A 129 23.01 7.05 -3.38
N LEU A 130 23.68 7.35 -4.50
CA LEU A 130 24.71 8.36 -4.56
C LEU A 130 24.12 9.74 -4.85
N GLN A 131 24.83 10.78 -4.42
CA GLN A 131 24.46 12.16 -4.77
C GLN A 131 24.43 12.39 -6.29
N SER A 132 25.29 11.71 -7.06
CA SER A 132 25.30 11.80 -8.53
C SER A 132 24.04 11.23 -9.17
N ASP A 133 23.43 10.21 -8.54
CA ASP A 133 22.23 9.56 -9.03
C ASP A 133 21.04 10.54 -8.93
N THR A 134 20.90 11.21 -7.79
CA THR A 134 19.84 12.22 -7.60
C THR A 134 20.12 13.55 -8.29
N ASP A 135 21.39 13.96 -8.44
CA ASP A 135 21.75 15.20 -9.14
C ASP A 135 21.36 15.14 -10.63
N SER A 136 21.49 13.96 -11.25
CA SER A 136 21.17 13.69 -12.66
C SER A 136 19.74 13.19 -12.90
N ALA A 137 19.02 12.83 -11.83
CA ALA A 137 17.64 12.37 -11.88
C ALA A 137 16.65 13.45 -12.31
N GLN A 138 15.50 12.99 -12.78
CA GLN A 138 14.32 13.84 -12.97
C GLN A 138 13.63 14.10 -11.62
N THR A 139 12.76 15.10 -11.57
CA THR A 139 11.90 15.32 -10.41
C THR A 139 10.89 14.17 -10.27
N PHE A 140 10.43 13.93 -9.04
CA PHE A 140 9.43 12.89 -8.76
C PHE A 140 8.20 12.95 -9.68
N SER A 141 7.75 14.16 -10.03
CA SER A 141 6.62 14.38 -10.94
C SER A 141 6.81 13.69 -12.30
N SER A 142 7.99 13.85 -12.89
CA SER A 142 8.32 13.28 -14.19
C SER A 142 8.51 11.78 -14.09
N VAL A 143 9.18 11.32 -13.02
CA VAL A 143 9.33 9.89 -12.73
C VAL A 143 7.98 9.20 -12.55
N LEU A 144 7.02 9.85 -11.87
CA LEU A 144 5.67 9.33 -11.70
C LEU A 144 4.91 9.26 -13.03
N ALA A 145 5.10 10.24 -13.92
CA ALA A 145 4.54 10.20 -15.27
C ALA A 145 5.13 9.05 -16.10
N ASP A 146 6.45 8.85 -16.02
CA ASP A 146 7.14 7.73 -16.68
C ASP A 146 6.68 6.37 -16.13
N PHE A 147 6.47 6.27 -14.82
CA PHE A 147 5.88 5.09 -14.18
C PHE A 147 4.45 4.84 -14.68
N ASP A 148 3.63 5.88 -14.82
CA ASP A 148 2.27 5.74 -15.32
C ASP A 148 2.23 5.28 -16.79
N GLU A 149 3.14 5.79 -17.62
CA GLU A 149 3.32 5.31 -19.00
C GLU A 149 3.81 3.86 -19.04
N TRP A 150 4.76 3.49 -18.18
CA TRP A 150 5.18 2.09 -18.02
C TRP A 150 4.00 1.18 -17.63
N ARG A 151 3.18 1.60 -16.65
CA ARG A 151 1.96 0.88 -16.23
C ARG A 151 0.95 0.74 -17.39
N LYS A 152 0.73 1.82 -18.15
CA LYS A 152 -0.19 1.84 -19.30
C LYS A 152 0.22 0.87 -20.40
N ARG A 153 1.52 0.77 -20.71
CA ARG A 153 2.04 -0.21 -21.69
C ARG A 153 1.69 -1.66 -21.35
N HIS A 154 1.51 -1.96 -20.06
CA HIS A 154 1.10 -3.27 -19.56
C HIS A 154 -0.43 -3.45 -19.44
N SER A 155 -1.23 -2.46 -19.87
CA SER A 155 -2.70 -2.44 -19.80
C SER A 155 -3.28 -2.58 -18.38
N LEU A 156 -2.48 -2.28 -17.35
CA LEU A 156 -2.90 -2.36 -15.96
C LEU A 156 -3.92 -1.27 -15.69
N GLY A 157 -5.09 -1.61 -15.16
CA GLY A 157 -6.21 -0.67 -15.00
C GLY A 157 -7.04 -0.44 -16.27
N TYR A 158 -6.62 -0.99 -17.42
CA TYR A 158 -7.33 -0.94 -18.70
C TYR A 158 -7.69 -2.36 -19.15
N GLY A 159 -8.53 -3.04 -18.37
CA GLY A 159 -8.95 -4.42 -18.61
C GLY A 159 -8.19 -5.47 -17.78
N LYS A 160 -6.97 -5.16 -17.32
CA LYS A 160 -6.26 -5.97 -16.31
C LYS A 160 -6.39 -5.37 -14.93
N LYS A 161 -6.89 -6.13 -13.96
CA LYS A 161 -6.93 -5.73 -12.56
C LYS A 161 -5.53 -5.86 -11.97
N PHE A 162 -5.08 -4.84 -11.26
CA PHE A 162 -3.82 -4.90 -10.55
C PHE A 162 -3.94 -4.34 -9.13
N ALA A 163 -2.96 -4.68 -8.30
CA ALA A 163 -2.77 -4.08 -6.97
C ALA A 163 -1.30 -3.72 -6.75
N ILE A 164 -1.06 -2.75 -5.88
CA ILE A 164 0.28 -2.40 -5.40
C ILE A 164 0.57 -3.19 -4.12
N VAL A 165 1.80 -3.69 -4.01
CA VAL A 165 2.33 -4.43 -2.85
C VAL A 165 3.54 -3.67 -2.32
N THR A 166 3.61 -3.48 -1.01
CA THR A 166 4.67 -2.74 -0.31
C THR A 166 5.07 -3.49 0.95
N ASP A 167 6.29 -3.25 1.47
CA ASP A 167 6.71 -3.78 2.77
C ASP A 167 6.20 -2.88 3.92
N GLY A 168 4.93 -3.08 4.27
CA GLY A 168 4.25 -2.26 5.27
C GLY A 168 3.60 -1.02 4.68
N SER A 169 3.24 -0.07 5.54
CA SER A 169 2.42 1.09 5.16
C SER A 169 3.22 2.35 4.80
N CYS A 170 4.52 2.38 5.08
CA CYS A 170 5.34 3.60 4.97
C CYS A 170 5.37 4.16 3.55
N ASP A 171 5.53 3.31 2.53
CA ASP A 171 5.64 3.74 1.13
C ASP A 171 4.48 4.60 0.67
N ILE A 172 3.26 4.12 0.90
CA ILE A 172 2.05 4.80 0.43
C ILE A 172 1.61 5.87 1.42
N SER A 173 1.49 5.52 2.70
CA SER A 173 0.89 6.41 3.71
C SER A 173 1.83 7.51 4.19
N LYS A 174 3.14 7.37 3.97
CA LYS A 174 4.13 8.38 4.36
C LYS A 174 4.86 8.95 3.15
N PHE A 175 5.68 8.16 2.46
CA PHE A 175 6.58 8.69 1.44
C PHE A 175 5.84 9.27 0.24
N LEU A 176 4.97 8.47 -0.40
CA LEU A 176 4.19 8.93 -1.54
C LEU A 176 3.26 10.09 -1.18
N LEU A 177 2.59 10.01 -0.03
CA LEU A 177 1.69 11.07 0.42
C LEU A 177 2.46 12.38 0.68
N GLN A 178 3.57 12.33 1.41
CA GLN A 178 4.42 13.50 1.65
C GLN A 178 4.92 14.08 0.32
N GLN A 179 5.43 13.24 -0.57
CA GLN A 179 5.90 13.66 -1.88
C GLN A 179 4.81 14.36 -2.69
N CYS A 180 3.59 13.81 -2.73
CA CYS A 180 2.45 14.41 -3.42
C CYS A 180 1.97 15.73 -2.79
N LEU A 181 1.98 15.83 -1.44
CA LEU A 181 1.65 17.07 -0.74
C LEU A 181 2.68 18.17 -1.02
N THR A 182 3.93 17.79 -1.26
CA THR A 182 4.99 18.70 -1.72
C THR A 182 4.71 19.24 -3.13
N THR A 183 3.87 18.56 -3.90
CA THR A 183 3.57 18.86 -5.30
C THR A 183 2.10 19.27 -5.50
N LEU A 184 1.47 19.99 -4.56
CA LEU A 184 0.13 20.57 -4.77
C LEU A 184 -0.02 21.25 -6.15
N PRO A 185 0.95 22.05 -6.65
CA PRO A 185 0.88 22.62 -8.00
C PRO A 185 0.74 21.55 -9.11
N LEU A 186 1.41 20.41 -8.97
CA LEU A 186 1.35 19.31 -9.93
C LEU A 186 0.00 18.58 -9.90
N MET A 187 -0.56 18.38 -8.70
CA MET A 187 -1.88 17.76 -8.58
C MET A 187 -2.95 18.60 -9.27
N LEU A 188 -2.82 19.92 -9.19
CA LEU A 188 -3.67 20.85 -9.93
C LEU A 188 -3.43 20.75 -11.43
N GLU A 189 -2.18 20.83 -11.88
CA GLU A 189 -1.82 20.74 -13.31
C GLU A 189 -2.36 19.46 -13.96
N THR A 190 -2.25 18.33 -13.26
CA THR A 190 -2.72 17.02 -13.75
C THR A 190 -4.22 16.99 -14.02
N VAL A 191 -5.01 17.72 -13.24
CA VAL A 191 -6.48 17.84 -13.45
C VAL A 191 -6.86 19.07 -14.26
N GLY A 192 -5.88 19.77 -14.84
CA GLY A 192 -6.06 20.98 -15.64
C GLY A 192 -6.46 22.20 -14.81
N LEU A 193 -6.01 22.29 -13.56
CA LEU A 193 -6.16 23.45 -12.69
C LEU A 193 -4.82 24.15 -12.51
N GLU A 194 -4.85 25.47 -12.32
CA GLU A 194 -3.67 26.26 -11.98
C GLU A 194 -3.62 26.51 -10.46
N LEU A 195 -2.41 26.68 -9.92
CA LEU A 195 -2.24 27.08 -8.53
C LEU A 195 -2.67 28.54 -8.36
N GLU A 196 -3.68 28.77 -7.52
CA GLU A 196 -4.11 30.12 -7.14
C GLU A 196 -3.47 30.57 -5.82
N GLY A 197 -2.94 31.80 -5.78
CA GLY A 197 -2.35 32.38 -4.57
C GLY A 197 -0.90 31.96 -4.33
N ARG A 198 -0.46 32.00 -3.07
CA ARG A 198 0.92 31.72 -2.68
C ARG A 198 1.06 30.30 -2.14
N LEU A 199 1.88 29.48 -2.79
CA LEU A 199 2.26 28.16 -2.27
C LEU A 199 2.83 28.28 -0.84
N HIS A 200 2.41 27.38 0.05
CA HIS A 200 2.75 27.37 1.48
C HIS A 200 2.06 28.45 2.31
N CYS A 201 1.11 29.19 1.75
CA CYS A 201 0.12 29.94 2.51
C CYS A 201 -1.03 28.99 2.85
N GLY A 202 -1.24 28.68 4.14
CA GLY A 202 -2.24 27.68 4.54
C GLY A 202 -3.67 27.97 4.07
N LYS A 203 -4.04 29.24 3.87
CA LYS A 203 -5.33 29.63 3.28
C LYS A 203 -5.39 29.27 1.79
N ASP A 204 -4.36 29.60 1.03
CA ASP A 204 -4.33 29.42 -0.42
C ASP A 204 -4.19 27.92 -0.75
N ASP A 205 -3.34 27.20 -0.02
CA ASP A 205 -3.21 25.74 -0.14
C ASP A 205 -4.57 25.04 0.11
N ALA A 206 -5.31 25.46 1.13
CA ALA A 206 -6.63 24.90 1.42
C ALA A 206 -7.65 25.16 0.30
N LEU A 207 -7.63 26.34 -0.33
CA LEU A 207 -8.51 26.68 -1.45
C LEU A 207 -8.17 25.85 -2.71
N ASN A 208 -6.88 25.64 -2.97
CA ASN A 208 -6.43 24.79 -4.06
C ASN A 208 -6.79 23.32 -3.83
N ILE A 209 -6.60 22.79 -2.62
CA ILE A 209 -7.03 21.44 -2.24
C ILE A 209 -8.55 21.28 -2.40
N ALA A 210 -9.34 22.30 -2.01
CA ALA A 210 -10.78 22.28 -2.21
C ALA A 210 -11.15 22.23 -3.70
N SER A 211 -10.48 23.04 -4.54
CA SER A 211 -10.70 23.06 -6.00
C SER A 211 -10.36 21.72 -6.65
N LEU A 212 -9.24 21.12 -6.27
CA LEU A 212 -8.84 19.77 -6.67
C LEU A 212 -9.88 18.73 -6.26
N THR A 213 -10.33 18.75 -5.01
CA THR A 213 -11.35 17.83 -4.48
C THR A 213 -12.65 17.92 -5.27
N LEU A 214 -13.12 19.15 -5.52
CA LEU A 214 -14.34 19.40 -6.31
C LEU A 214 -14.20 18.90 -7.75
N ARG A 215 -13.03 19.08 -8.37
CA ARG A 215 -12.78 18.58 -9.72
C ARG A 215 -12.86 17.06 -9.77
N LEU A 216 -12.22 16.38 -8.82
CA LEU A 216 -12.24 14.92 -8.74
C LEU A 216 -13.66 14.39 -8.53
N MET A 217 -14.47 15.05 -7.68
CA MET A 217 -15.88 14.68 -7.49
C MET A 217 -16.70 14.82 -8.78
N LYS A 218 -16.49 15.90 -9.54
CA LYS A 218 -17.15 16.11 -10.85
C LYS A 218 -16.77 15.04 -11.87
N ASP A 219 -15.53 14.55 -11.79
CA ASP A 219 -15.02 13.47 -12.64
C ASP A 219 -15.46 12.07 -12.15
N GLY A 220 -16.35 12.00 -11.14
CA GLY A 220 -16.95 10.77 -10.65
C GLY A 220 -16.22 10.09 -9.50
N ALA A 221 -15.22 10.75 -8.90
CA ALA A 221 -14.55 10.23 -7.72
C ALA A 221 -15.46 10.32 -6.48
N TYR A 222 -15.56 9.21 -5.75
CA TYR A 222 -16.24 9.18 -4.46
C TYR A 222 -15.26 9.49 -3.34
N ILE A 223 -15.59 10.52 -2.56
CA ILE A 223 -14.78 10.96 -1.43
C ILE A 223 -15.26 10.25 -0.17
N TYR A 224 -14.33 9.63 0.58
CA TYR A 224 -14.63 8.91 1.81
C TYR A 224 -13.49 9.06 2.82
N ASN A 225 -13.80 8.89 4.11
CA ASN A 225 -12.79 8.90 5.17
C ASN A 225 -11.86 7.69 5.00
N ASN A 226 -10.62 7.96 4.64
CA ASN A 226 -9.56 6.97 4.47
C ASN A 226 -8.64 6.88 5.69
N GLU A 227 -8.68 7.88 6.57
CA GLU A 227 -7.88 7.98 7.79
C GLU A 227 -8.74 8.55 8.93
N ARG A 228 -8.37 8.22 10.18
CA ARG A 228 -8.98 8.82 11.36
C ARG A 228 -7.91 9.23 12.37
N LEU A 229 -8.17 10.31 13.10
CA LEU A 229 -7.35 10.70 14.24
C LEU A 229 -7.82 9.93 15.48
N GLU A 230 -7.02 8.99 15.96
CA GLU A 230 -7.22 8.33 17.24
C GLU A 230 -6.54 9.14 18.34
N VAL A 231 -7.35 9.60 19.30
CA VAL A 231 -6.88 10.33 20.48
C VAL A 231 -7.15 9.46 21.70
N ILE A 232 -6.09 8.92 22.30
CA ILE A 232 -6.21 8.16 23.54
C ILE A 232 -6.22 9.15 24.70
N TRP A 233 -7.36 9.28 25.36
CA TRP A 233 -7.55 10.17 26.50
C TRP A 233 -7.51 9.37 27.81
N ASP A 234 -6.63 9.76 28.73
CA ASP A 234 -6.65 9.26 30.11
C ASP A 234 -7.68 10.08 30.90
N LYS A 235 -8.83 9.44 31.17
CA LYS A 235 -9.96 10.07 31.88
C LYS A 235 -9.59 10.48 33.31
N GLU A 236 -8.73 9.72 33.99
CA GLU A 236 -8.32 9.99 35.37
C GLU A 236 -7.33 11.14 35.44
N LYS A 237 -6.37 11.18 34.52
CA LYS A 237 -5.34 12.23 34.45
C LYS A 237 -5.78 13.46 33.66
N LYS A 238 -6.99 13.44 33.08
CA LYS A 238 -7.56 14.48 32.21
C LYS A 238 -6.55 14.99 31.17
N LYS A 239 -5.86 14.06 30.50
CA LYS A 239 -4.86 14.41 29.49
C LYS A 239 -4.87 13.46 28.31
N VAL A 240 -4.48 13.99 27.15
CA VAL A 240 -4.20 13.19 25.97
C VAL A 240 -2.92 12.39 26.22
N MET A 241 -3.00 11.07 26.06
CA MET A 241 -1.87 10.15 26.17
C MET A 241 -1.19 9.93 24.82
N SER A 242 -1.96 9.85 23.74
CA SER A 242 -1.43 9.77 22.40
C SER A 242 -2.39 10.37 21.38
N LYS A 243 -1.82 10.83 20.26
CA LYS A 243 -2.55 11.22 19.05
C LYS A 243 -1.89 10.48 17.90
N GLN A 244 -2.66 9.68 17.18
CA GLN A 244 -2.16 8.91 16.05
C GLN A 244 -3.15 9.00 14.90
N VAL A 245 -2.65 9.16 13.68
CA VAL A 245 -3.46 9.01 12.48
C VAL A 245 -3.45 7.53 12.11
N ILE A 246 -4.63 6.92 12.03
CA ILE A 246 -4.80 5.50 11.74
C ILE A 246 -5.50 5.37 10.38
N PRO A 247 -4.89 4.65 9.42
CA PRO A 247 -5.55 4.29 8.18
C PRO A 247 -6.77 3.39 8.45
N MET A 248 -7.90 3.67 7.81
CA MET A 248 -9.09 2.83 7.91
C MET A 248 -8.82 1.45 7.27
N SER A 249 -9.34 0.37 7.88
CA SER A 249 -9.02 -1.01 7.45
C SER A 249 -9.93 -1.50 6.34
N TRP A 250 -9.42 -2.29 5.38
CA TRP A 250 -10.17 -2.89 4.26
C TRP A 250 -11.49 -3.60 4.63
N LYS A 251 -11.62 -4.11 5.87
CA LYS A 251 -12.83 -4.79 6.36
C LYS A 251 -14.00 -3.84 6.62
N GLU A 252 -13.73 -2.55 6.82
CA GLU A 252 -14.76 -1.51 6.98
C GLU A 252 -15.26 -0.97 5.62
N PHE A 253 -14.70 -1.45 4.49
CA PHE A 253 -14.95 -0.96 3.13
C PHE A 253 -15.84 -1.88 2.26
N SER A 254 -16.54 -2.87 2.85
CA SER A 254 -17.33 -3.84 2.07
C SER A 254 -18.63 -3.25 1.52
N ASP A 255 -18.56 -2.55 0.39
CA ASP A 255 -19.74 -2.44 -0.49
C ASP A 255 -19.40 -2.28 -1.99
N SER A 256 -19.28 -3.44 -2.64
CA SER A 256 -19.83 -3.83 -3.94
C SER A 256 -19.85 -2.87 -5.15
N ARG A 257 -18.91 -1.91 -5.32
CA ARG A 257 -18.75 -1.14 -6.59
C ARG A 257 -17.29 -0.85 -6.94
N PRO A 258 -16.92 -0.75 -8.24
CA PRO A 258 -15.58 -0.34 -8.67
C PRO A 258 -15.37 1.13 -8.30
N ARG A 259 -14.26 1.45 -7.61
CA ARG A 259 -14.01 2.80 -7.08
C ARG A 259 -12.54 3.21 -7.27
N VAL A 260 -12.35 4.44 -7.75
CA VAL A 260 -11.04 5.13 -7.77
C VAL A 260 -10.78 5.71 -6.38
N ARG A 261 -9.61 5.41 -5.81
CA ARG A 261 -9.18 5.93 -4.50
C ARG A 261 -8.43 7.24 -4.74
N VAL A 262 -9.10 8.36 -4.49
CA VAL A 262 -8.42 9.65 -4.34
C VAL A 262 -7.84 9.69 -2.93
N HIS A 263 -6.51 9.58 -2.81
CA HIS A 263 -5.80 9.75 -1.52
C HIS A 263 -5.68 11.24 -1.20
N LEU A 264 -6.78 11.84 -0.75
CA LEU A 264 -6.73 13.07 0.02
C LEU A 264 -6.97 12.67 1.48
N PRO A 265 -6.12 13.06 2.45
CA PRO A 265 -6.34 12.76 3.86
C PRO A 265 -7.58 13.54 4.32
N ILE A 266 -8.70 12.84 4.48
CA ILE A 266 -9.93 13.45 4.97
C ILE A 266 -10.17 12.94 6.38
N ILE A 267 -9.83 13.81 7.33
CA ILE A 267 -10.00 13.56 8.75
C ILE A 267 -11.39 14.01 9.14
N SER A 268 -12.27 13.07 9.42
CA SER A 268 -13.50 13.36 10.16
C SER A 268 -13.15 13.53 11.65
N ILE A 269 -13.35 14.74 12.17
CA ILE A 269 -13.37 14.99 13.61
C ILE A 269 -14.82 14.83 14.04
N ASN A 270 -15.18 13.65 14.55
CA ASN A 270 -16.46 13.51 15.24
C ASN A 270 -16.37 14.32 16.53
N ALA A 271 -17.22 15.33 16.67
CA ALA A 271 -17.53 15.87 17.98
C ALA A 271 -18.04 14.70 18.85
N PRO A 272 -17.65 14.62 20.14
CA PRO A 272 -18.27 13.64 21.03
C PRO A 272 -19.79 13.85 20.96
N GLU A 273 -20.53 12.77 20.75
CA GLU A 273 -21.99 12.78 20.85
C GLU A 273 -22.33 13.35 22.23
N GLU A 274 -22.84 14.59 22.27
CA GLU A 274 -23.57 15.04 23.44
C GLU A 274 -24.78 14.11 23.56
N ASP A 275 -24.88 13.42 24.68
CA ASP A 275 -26.04 12.65 25.10
C ASP A 275 -27.29 13.44 24.72
N LYS A 276 -28.01 12.97 23.69
CA LYS A 276 -29.40 13.37 23.49
C LYS A 276 -30.18 12.75 24.64
N GLN A 277 -30.19 13.44 25.77
CA GLN A 277 -31.17 13.23 26.80
C GLN A 277 -32.54 13.48 26.17
N ASP A 278 -33.37 12.45 26.23
CA ASP A 278 -34.80 12.51 25.95
C ASP A 278 -35.42 13.72 26.67
N HIS A 279 -35.85 14.70 25.89
CA HIS A 279 -36.81 15.71 26.32
C HIS A 279 -37.98 15.67 25.34
N LEU A 280 -38.97 14.85 25.72
CA LEU A 280 -40.39 15.15 25.50
C LEU A 280 -40.76 16.45 26.23
#